data_AF-A0A7J6QZ06-F1
#
_entry.id   AF-A0A7J6QZ06-F1
#
_cell.length_a   1.000
_cell.length_b   1.000
_cell.length_c   1.000
_cell.angle_alpha   90.00
_cell.angle_beta   90.00
_cell.angle_gamma   90.00
#
_symmetry.space_group_name_H-M   'P 1'
#
loop_
_entity.id
_entity.type
_entity.pdbx_description
1 polymer ?
#
loop_
_entity_poly.entity_id
_entity_poly.type
_entity_poly.pdbx_seq_one_letter_code
_entity_poly.pdbx_strand_id
1 'polypeptide(L)'
;MAGGGSGDNKKALHAADEAERAAKERRRVMEEKRRKLEAEKELSEEDQQLKSLLEKQVETITTGSGDVQGAIQAIGEEMRSAASSMTSVPKPLKFLRAHFVPLAAAYEAMPDSEIKKELADVLAVLSTTIPVEKSREKKHVGDEKVDEATTASVVSSEEAAPKEAEGSGAADKAEHPGVGHVKKGATLRYRLAGTNKDITKWGMEFMKTISGEISAEYQSRIADGKDVTELITLVDQIVPYNMSHSAETEAVDLLAETDGIEKLPKLVDSVTAPRVCQYLVGLAHFAANTEERRVLLNVTYQIFTEMKDLPNALIIAMRMNNFGRVRETMKAAIDIKEDRSIARQMCYIYARSSGRASGG
;
A
#
# COMPACT_ATOMS: atom_id res chain seq x y z
N MET A 1 -51.14 71.33 8.95
CA MET A 1 -50.78 70.06 8.27
C MET A 1 -49.67 69.41 9.06
N ALA A 2 -50.03 68.43 9.89
CA ALA A 2 -49.09 67.57 10.61
C ALA A 2 -49.00 66.24 9.85
N GLY A 3 -47.79 65.75 9.58
CA GLY A 3 -47.61 64.46 8.91
C GLY A 3 -46.28 64.28 8.19
N GLY A 4 -45.16 64.49 8.88
CA GLY A 4 -43.81 64.36 8.30
C GLY A 4 -42.77 63.72 9.21
N GLY A 5 -43.17 62.87 10.16
CA GLY A 5 -42.26 62.31 11.19
C GLY A 5 -42.22 60.79 11.33
N SER A 6 -42.98 60.02 10.53
CA SER A 6 -43.13 58.57 10.75
C SER A 6 -42.33 57.70 9.76
N GLY A 7 -42.00 58.21 8.57
CA GLY A 7 -41.27 57.47 7.54
C GLY A 7 -39.76 57.39 7.78
N ASP A 8 -39.14 58.48 8.24
CA ASP A 8 -37.69 58.55 8.46
C ASP A 8 -37.25 57.74 9.69
N ASN A 9 -38.09 57.67 10.72
CA ASN A 9 -37.80 56.92 11.94
C ASN A 9 -37.86 55.40 11.73
N LYS A 10 -38.71 54.90 10.82
CA LYS A 10 -38.78 53.48 10.44
C LYS A 10 -37.60 53.04 9.55
N LYS A 11 -37.16 53.89 8.62
CA LYS A 11 -35.95 53.65 7.82
C LYS A 11 -34.69 53.66 8.70
N ALA A 12 -34.61 54.59 9.65
CA ALA A 12 -33.51 54.63 10.61
C ALA A 12 -33.49 53.39 11.53
N LEU A 13 -34.65 52.92 12.01
CA LEU A 13 -34.74 51.67 12.79
C LEU A 13 -34.30 50.43 11.98
N HIS A 14 -34.75 50.31 10.73
CA HIS A 14 -34.38 49.17 9.88
C HIS A 14 -32.89 49.19 9.53
N ALA A 15 -32.32 50.37 9.26
CA ALA A 15 -30.88 50.53 9.02
C ALA A 15 -30.05 50.22 10.28
N ALA A 16 -30.56 50.55 11.48
CA ALA A 16 -29.92 50.19 12.75
C ALA A 16 -29.94 48.68 13.00
N ASP A 17 -31.07 48.00 12.76
CA ASP A 17 -31.20 46.54 12.87
C ASP A 17 -30.29 45.80 11.86
N GLU A 18 -30.16 46.33 10.65
CA GLU A 18 -29.33 45.76 9.60
C GLU A 18 -27.83 45.96 9.90
N ALA A 19 -27.46 47.13 10.44
CA ALA A 19 -26.11 47.38 10.95
C ALA A 19 -25.76 46.49 12.16
N GLU A 20 -26.71 46.24 13.06
CA GLU A 20 -26.52 45.35 14.21
C GLU A 20 -26.34 43.89 13.77
N ARG A 21 -27.13 43.41 12.79
CA ARG A 21 -26.95 42.08 12.20
C ARG A 21 -25.60 41.94 11.50
N ALA A 22 -25.19 42.94 10.72
CA ALA A 22 -23.88 42.94 10.07
C ALA A 22 -22.72 42.98 11.09
N ALA A 23 -22.87 43.70 12.19
CA ALA A 23 -21.89 43.72 13.28
C ALA A 23 -21.79 42.37 13.99
N LYS A 24 -22.93 41.70 14.22
CA LYS A 24 -22.99 40.37 14.84
C LYS A 24 -22.34 39.30 13.95
N GLU A 25 -22.57 39.36 12.64
CA GLU A 25 -21.95 38.44 11.67
C GLU A 25 -20.43 38.65 11.57
N ARG A 26 -19.97 39.91 11.52
CA ARG A 26 -18.52 40.22 11.55
C ARG A 26 -17.83 39.71 12.81
N ARG A 27 -18.50 39.78 13.98
CA ARG A 27 -17.96 39.21 15.23
C ARG A 27 -17.82 37.69 15.16
N ARG A 28 -18.83 36.98 14.63
CA ARG A 28 -18.78 35.52 14.44
C ARG A 28 -17.63 35.10 13.52
N VAL A 29 -17.48 35.77 12.38
CA VAL A 29 -16.38 35.48 11.42
C VAL A 29 -15.01 35.75 12.04
N MET A 30 -14.85 36.83 12.82
CA MET A 30 -13.60 37.11 13.53
C MET A 30 -13.29 36.05 14.60
N GLU A 31 -14.30 35.59 15.33
CA GLU A 31 -14.15 34.57 16.37
C GLU A 31 -13.78 33.20 15.77
N GLU A 32 -14.41 32.80 14.66
CA GLU A 32 -14.04 31.58 13.93
C GLU A 32 -12.60 31.67 13.38
N LYS A 33 -12.21 32.83 12.83
CA LYS A 33 -10.86 33.05 12.34
C LYS A 33 -9.82 33.01 13.48
N ARG A 34 -10.15 33.55 14.66
CA ARG A 34 -9.29 33.48 15.84
C ARG A 34 -9.14 32.04 16.33
N ARG A 35 -10.24 31.28 16.41
CA ARG A 35 -10.23 29.88 16.82
C ARG A 35 -9.44 28.99 15.86
N LYS A 36 -9.51 29.24 14.54
CA LYS A 36 -8.66 28.57 13.54
C LYS A 36 -7.17 28.90 13.75
N LEU A 37 -6.85 30.17 14.01
CA LEU A 37 -5.47 30.60 14.23
C LEU A 37 -4.89 30.05 15.55
N GLU A 38 -5.70 29.96 16.59
CA GLU A 38 -5.33 29.34 17.87
C GLU A 38 -5.09 27.83 17.69
N ALA A 39 -5.99 27.12 17.03
CA ALA A 39 -5.81 25.69 16.72
C ALA A 39 -4.58 25.43 15.83
N GLU A 40 -4.27 26.32 14.87
CA GLU A 40 -3.09 26.21 14.02
C GLU A 40 -1.79 26.46 14.81
N LYS A 41 -1.80 27.37 15.79
CA LYS A 41 -0.68 27.61 16.70
C LYS A 41 -0.47 26.46 17.68
N GLU A 42 -1.54 25.97 18.32
CA GLU A 42 -1.49 24.83 19.23
C GLU A 42 -0.93 23.59 18.50
N LEU A 43 -1.43 23.32 17.30
CA LEU A 43 -0.91 22.23 16.45
C LEU A 43 0.58 22.41 16.11
N SER A 44 1.03 23.66 15.91
CA SER A 44 2.45 23.96 15.63
C SER A 44 3.35 23.79 16.85
N GLU A 45 2.86 24.08 18.07
CA GLU A 45 3.64 23.89 19.31
C GLU A 45 3.73 22.40 19.67
N GLU A 46 2.64 21.66 19.55
CA GLU A 46 2.62 20.20 19.71
C GLU A 46 3.58 19.52 18.72
N ASP A 47 3.57 19.95 17.45
CA ASP A 47 4.49 19.42 16.44
C ASP A 47 5.96 19.67 16.78
N GLN A 48 6.29 20.84 17.34
CA GLN A 48 7.66 21.16 17.76
C GLN A 48 8.09 20.33 18.96
N GLN A 49 7.20 20.10 19.93
CA GLN A 49 7.45 19.24 21.08
C GLN A 49 7.68 17.79 20.63
N LEU A 50 6.82 17.28 19.73
CA LEU A 50 6.95 15.95 19.14
C LEU A 50 8.28 15.79 18.40
N LYS A 51 8.65 16.78 17.57
CA LYS A 51 9.93 16.76 16.85
C LYS A 51 11.12 16.72 17.82
N SER A 52 11.12 17.56 18.86
CA SER A 52 12.19 17.59 19.86
C SER A 52 12.28 16.27 20.65
N LEU A 53 11.15 15.67 20.99
CA LEU A 53 11.10 14.37 21.67
C LEU A 53 11.71 13.25 20.81
N LEU A 54 11.33 13.19 19.53
CA LEU A 54 11.87 12.21 18.58
C LEU A 54 13.37 12.40 18.35
N GLU A 55 13.83 13.64 18.21
CA GLU A 55 15.26 13.97 18.06
C GLU A 55 16.08 13.50 19.28
N LYS A 56 15.56 13.72 20.49
CA LYS A 56 16.19 13.24 21.73
C LYS A 56 16.26 11.71 21.81
N GLN A 57 15.20 11.01 21.39
CA GLN A 57 15.20 9.55 21.33
C GLN A 57 16.20 9.03 20.30
N VAL A 58 16.27 9.64 19.12
CA VAL A 58 17.28 9.32 18.10
C VAL A 58 18.69 9.54 18.62
N GLU A 59 18.95 10.67 19.29
CA GLU A 59 20.26 10.96 19.88
C GLU A 59 20.67 9.89 20.91
N THR A 60 19.74 9.43 21.74
CA THR A 60 19.96 8.35 22.71
C THR A 60 20.40 7.06 21.99
N ILE A 61 19.75 6.73 20.86
CA ILE A 61 20.05 5.53 20.06
C ILE A 61 21.41 5.65 19.35
N THR A 62 21.74 6.81 18.77
CA THR A 62 22.98 7.00 18.00
C THR A 62 24.21 7.13 18.87
N THR A 63 24.09 7.74 20.06
CA THR A 63 25.18 7.89 21.03
C THR A 63 25.36 6.66 21.91
N GLY A 64 24.35 5.79 22.00
CA GLY A 64 24.36 4.62 22.86
C GLY A 64 24.35 4.96 24.35
N SER A 65 24.03 6.19 24.73
CA SER A 65 24.02 6.64 26.14
C SER A 65 22.63 6.59 26.73
N GLY A 66 22.42 5.79 27.78
CA GLY A 66 21.15 5.69 28.51
C GLY A 66 20.32 4.46 28.12
N ASP A 67 18.99 4.60 28.17
CA ASP A 67 18.05 3.53 27.85
C ASP A 67 17.74 3.50 26.34
N VAL A 68 18.63 2.86 25.58
CA VAL A 68 18.49 2.70 24.12
C VAL A 68 17.24 1.90 23.77
N GLN A 69 16.92 0.86 24.55
CA GLN A 69 15.75 0.02 24.30
C GLN A 69 14.45 0.81 24.50
N GLY A 70 14.33 1.55 25.61
CA GLY A 70 13.18 2.43 25.85
C GLY A 70 13.02 3.51 24.77
N ALA A 71 14.13 4.05 24.25
CA ALA A 71 14.08 5.02 23.15
C ALA A 71 13.53 4.41 21.85
N ILE A 72 13.97 3.19 21.48
CA ILE A 72 13.47 2.48 20.29
C ILE A 72 11.98 2.17 20.42
N GLN A 73 11.56 1.67 21.59
CA GLN A 73 10.17 1.32 21.84
C GLN A 73 9.27 2.56 21.78
N ALA A 74 9.70 3.68 22.35
CA ALA A 74 8.94 4.92 22.32
C ALA A 74 8.80 5.49 20.89
N ILE A 75 9.87 5.45 20.08
CA ILE A 75 9.77 5.79 18.64
C ILE A 75 8.77 4.86 17.94
N GLY A 76 8.84 3.55 18.19
CA GLY A 76 7.96 2.57 17.59
C GLY A 76 6.49 2.73 17.99
N GLU A 77 6.20 3.13 19.23
CA GLU A 77 4.84 3.47 19.68
C GLU A 77 4.29 4.70 18.97
N GLU A 78 5.10 5.76 18.87
CA GLU A 78 4.70 7.00 18.20
C GLU A 78 4.42 6.76 16.70
N MET A 79 5.28 5.99 16.04
CA MET A 79 5.10 5.61 14.64
C MET A 79 3.83 4.79 14.42
N ARG A 80 3.51 3.82 15.29
CA ARG A 80 2.29 3.00 15.18
C ARG A 80 1.03 3.80 15.45
N SER A 81 1.04 4.60 16.52
CA SER A 81 -0.04 5.53 16.86
C SER A 81 -0.36 6.42 15.67
N ALA A 82 0.67 7.00 15.07
CA ALA A 82 0.51 7.90 13.93
C ALA A 82 0.09 7.19 12.64
N ALA A 83 0.58 5.96 12.39
CA ALA A 83 0.19 5.15 11.23
C ALA A 83 -1.27 4.68 11.27
N SER A 84 -1.89 4.62 12.45
CA SER A 84 -3.33 4.33 12.58
C SER A 84 -4.23 5.51 12.18
N SER A 85 -3.66 6.71 12.05
CA SER A 85 -4.38 7.91 11.63
C SER A 85 -4.56 7.93 10.10
N MET A 86 -5.78 8.13 9.61
CA MET A 86 -6.13 8.18 8.17
C MET A 86 -5.57 9.42 7.43
N THR A 87 -4.51 10.05 7.95
CA THR A 87 -3.88 11.24 7.38
C THR A 87 -2.68 10.84 6.51
N SER A 88 -2.45 11.57 5.41
CA SER A 88 -1.29 11.36 4.54
C SER A 88 0.02 11.40 5.33
N VAL A 89 0.97 10.47 5.07
CA VAL A 89 2.27 10.27 5.75
C VAL A 89 2.38 10.99 7.11
N PRO A 90 2.17 10.26 8.22
CA PRO A 90 2.14 10.84 9.55
C PRO A 90 3.35 11.71 9.88
N LYS A 91 3.14 12.79 10.66
CA LYS A 91 4.19 13.76 11.01
C LYS A 91 5.40 13.12 11.70
N PRO A 92 5.26 12.16 12.64
CA PRO A 92 6.41 11.46 13.23
C PRO A 92 7.33 10.86 12.17
N LEU A 93 6.76 10.22 11.14
CA LEU A 93 7.54 9.65 10.04
C LEU A 93 8.26 10.73 9.23
N LYS A 94 7.61 11.87 8.98
CA LYS A 94 8.25 13.01 8.28
C LYS A 94 9.46 13.54 9.04
N PHE A 95 9.38 13.63 10.36
CA PHE A 95 10.50 14.10 11.19
C PHE A 95 11.62 13.05 11.24
N LEU A 96 11.28 11.77 11.39
CA LEU A 96 12.26 10.68 11.47
C LEU A 96 12.99 10.39 10.15
N ARG A 97 12.45 10.80 8.99
CA ARG A 97 13.12 10.64 7.67
C ARG A 97 14.53 11.21 7.64
N ALA A 98 14.75 12.38 8.26
CA ALA A 98 16.06 13.02 8.32
C ALA A 98 17.08 12.22 9.16
N HIS A 99 16.57 11.35 10.05
CA HIS A 99 17.37 10.57 10.99
C HIS A 99 17.62 9.13 10.54
N PHE A 100 17.12 8.73 9.37
CA PHE A 100 17.29 7.36 8.88
C PHE A 100 18.76 6.97 8.71
N VAL A 101 19.58 7.83 8.10
CA VAL A 101 21.00 7.53 7.88
C VAL A 101 21.77 7.35 9.20
N PRO A 102 21.65 8.27 10.18
CA PRO A 102 22.22 8.06 11.52
C PRO A 102 21.73 6.77 12.21
N LEU A 103 20.43 6.47 12.15
CA LEU A 103 19.86 5.26 12.78
C LEU A 103 20.36 3.98 12.10
N ALA A 104 20.50 3.98 10.77
CA ALA A 104 21.08 2.86 10.03
C ALA A 104 22.56 2.65 10.40
N ALA A 105 23.33 3.73 10.55
CA ALA A 105 24.71 3.63 11.01
C ALA A 105 24.81 3.08 12.45
N ALA A 106 23.91 3.51 13.34
CA ALA A 106 23.81 2.98 14.69
C ALA A 106 23.47 1.47 14.69
N TYR A 107 22.54 1.05 13.82
CA TYR A 107 22.18 -0.35 13.63
C TYR A 107 23.38 -1.22 13.21
N GLU A 108 24.19 -0.75 12.25
CA GLU A 108 25.38 -1.47 11.80
C GLU A 108 26.45 -1.56 12.91
N ALA A 109 26.59 -0.52 13.73
CA ALA A 109 27.53 -0.48 14.84
C ALA A 109 27.11 -1.36 16.05
N MET A 110 25.82 -1.67 16.19
CA MET A 110 25.31 -2.46 17.31
C MET A 110 25.68 -3.96 17.18
N PRO A 111 26.01 -4.62 18.31
CA PRO A 111 26.16 -6.07 18.34
C PRO A 111 24.81 -6.76 18.11
N ASP A 112 24.86 -8.00 17.64
CA ASP A 112 23.65 -8.81 17.48
C ASP A 112 22.99 -9.04 18.84
N SER A 113 21.80 -8.45 19.00
CA SER A 113 21.06 -8.35 20.25
C SER A 113 19.59 -8.15 19.95
N GLU A 114 18.72 -8.43 20.92
CA GLU A 114 17.28 -8.16 20.77
C GLU A 114 17.00 -6.67 20.50
N ILE A 115 17.81 -5.77 21.07
CA ILE A 115 17.74 -4.31 20.82
C ILE A 115 18.01 -3.99 19.34
N LYS A 116 19.00 -4.65 18.73
CA LYS A 116 19.30 -4.49 17.30
C LYS A 116 18.13 -4.93 16.42
N LYS A 117 17.44 -6.01 16.79
CA LYS A 117 16.24 -6.49 16.07
C LYS A 117 15.06 -5.53 16.20
N GLU A 118 14.84 -4.95 17.39
CA GLU A 118 13.82 -3.92 17.60
C GLU A 118 14.10 -2.67 16.76
N LEU A 119 15.37 -2.24 16.65
CA LEU A 119 15.75 -1.13 15.77
C LEU A 119 15.55 -1.47 14.29
N ALA A 120 15.81 -2.71 13.88
CA ALA A 120 15.57 -3.15 12.51
C ALA A 120 14.08 -3.02 12.13
N ASP A 121 13.15 -3.37 13.03
CA ASP A 121 11.72 -3.21 12.78
C ASP A 121 11.33 -1.73 12.58
N VAL A 122 11.91 -0.82 13.37
CA VAL A 122 11.73 0.63 13.20
C VAL A 122 12.30 1.10 11.86
N LEU A 123 13.50 0.66 11.48
CA LEU A 123 14.13 1.01 10.21
C LEU A 123 13.35 0.48 9.00
N ALA A 124 12.75 -0.72 9.09
CA ALA A 124 11.90 -1.28 8.06
C ALA A 124 10.68 -0.38 7.80
N VAL A 125 10.07 0.15 8.86
CA VAL A 125 8.89 1.02 8.69
C VAL A 125 9.30 2.38 8.16
N LEU A 126 10.42 2.93 8.64
CA LEU A 126 10.94 4.21 8.14
C LEU A 126 11.31 4.13 6.65
N SER A 127 11.86 3.01 6.18
CA SER A 127 12.24 2.86 4.77
C SER A 127 11.05 2.96 3.83
N THR A 128 9.84 2.60 4.25
CA THR A 128 8.62 2.77 3.43
C THR A 128 8.33 4.22 3.07
N THR A 129 8.83 5.15 3.86
CA THR A 129 8.56 6.57 3.68
C THR A 129 9.66 7.30 2.92
N ILE A 130 10.80 6.65 2.70
CA ILE A 130 11.96 7.28 2.07
C ILE A 130 11.98 6.89 0.60
N PRO A 131 12.16 7.85 -0.33
CA PRO A 131 12.22 7.53 -1.74
C PRO A 131 13.34 6.52 -2.02
N VAL A 132 12.97 5.46 -2.75
CA VAL A 132 13.92 4.46 -3.23
C VAL A 132 14.86 5.13 -4.22
N GLU A 133 16.16 4.85 -4.10
CA GLU A 133 17.14 5.30 -5.08
C GLU A 133 16.76 4.77 -6.46
N LYS A 134 16.36 5.67 -7.36
CA LYS A 134 16.19 5.29 -8.77
C LYS A 134 17.57 4.96 -9.29
N SER A 135 17.89 3.68 -9.32
CA SER A 135 19.00 3.19 -10.14
C SER A 135 18.75 3.75 -11.53
N ARG A 136 19.59 4.70 -11.97
CA ARG A 136 19.54 5.21 -13.34
C ARG A 136 19.72 3.99 -14.22
N GLU A 137 18.63 3.46 -14.77
CA GLU A 137 18.68 2.53 -15.88
C GLU A 137 19.60 3.18 -16.90
N LYS A 138 20.77 2.59 -17.12
CA LYS A 138 21.57 2.93 -18.29
C LYS A 138 20.65 2.62 -19.47
N LYS A 139 19.96 3.63 -20.00
CA LYS A 139 19.31 3.56 -21.30
C LYS A 139 20.40 3.13 -22.27
N HIS A 140 20.41 1.85 -22.63
CA HIS A 140 20.99 1.41 -23.89
C HIS A 140 20.14 2.08 -24.98
N VAL A 141 20.61 3.22 -25.46
CA VAL A 141 20.18 3.78 -26.74
C VAL A 141 21.15 3.23 -27.77
N GLY A 142 20.63 2.53 -28.78
CA GLY A 142 21.40 2.10 -29.94
C GLY A 142 20.77 0.93 -30.66
N ASP A 143 19.82 1.24 -31.55
CA ASP A 143 19.32 0.40 -32.63
C ASP A 143 20.42 -0.35 -33.41
N GLU A 144 20.03 -1.50 -33.96
CA GLU A 144 20.79 -2.36 -34.87
C GLU A 144 21.45 -1.61 -36.06
N LYS A 145 22.71 -1.95 -36.35
CA LYS A 145 23.07 -2.53 -37.65
C LYS A 145 24.41 -3.27 -37.63
N VAL A 146 24.37 -4.42 -38.28
CA VAL A 146 25.43 -5.36 -38.64
C VAL A 146 26.52 -4.67 -39.46
N ASP A 147 27.80 -4.95 -39.17
CA ASP A 147 28.79 -5.43 -40.15
C ASP A 147 30.16 -5.75 -39.52
N GLU A 148 30.83 -6.65 -40.21
CA GLU A 148 31.93 -7.52 -39.82
C GLU A 148 33.32 -6.85 -39.96
N ALA A 149 34.25 -7.32 -39.14
CA ALA A 149 35.71 -7.37 -39.33
C ALA A 149 36.62 -6.14 -39.07
N THR A 150 37.71 -6.46 -38.37
CA THR A 150 39.12 -6.00 -38.62
C THR A 150 39.74 -4.98 -37.63
N THR A 151 40.60 -5.53 -36.76
CA THR A 151 41.94 -5.07 -36.30
C THR A 151 42.17 -3.89 -35.34
N ALA A 152 42.89 -4.24 -34.25
CA ALA A 152 44.13 -3.65 -33.72
C ALA A 152 44.13 -2.27 -33.00
N SER A 153 44.47 -2.33 -31.70
CA SER A 153 45.56 -1.64 -30.99
C SER A 153 45.88 -0.17 -31.30
N VAL A 154 45.91 0.69 -30.27
CA VAL A 154 47.12 1.36 -29.72
C VAL A 154 46.72 2.53 -28.79
N VAL A 155 47.55 2.66 -27.76
CA VAL A 155 47.66 3.62 -26.63
C VAL A 155 47.89 5.08 -27.08
N SER A 156 47.31 6.08 -26.40
CA SER A 156 48.03 7.20 -25.74
C SER A 156 47.15 8.38 -25.34
N SER A 157 47.53 8.96 -24.20
CA SER A 157 47.06 10.13 -23.47
C SER A 157 47.31 11.46 -24.22
N GLU A 158 46.43 12.47 -24.08
CA GLU A 158 46.83 13.89 -23.88
C GLU A 158 45.64 14.81 -23.46
N GLU A 159 45.83 15.45 -22.29
CA GLU A 159 45.62 16.86 -21.87
C GLU A 159 44.45 17.80 -22.34
N ALA A 160 43.71 18.27 -21.32
CA ALA A 160 43.21 19.64 -20.99
C ALA A 160 42.29 20.53 -21.88
N ALA A 161 41.12 20.81 -21.28
CA ALA A 161 40.48 22.14 -21.02
C ALA A 161 39.72 22.89 -22.16
N PRO A 162 39.00 24.00 -21.86
CA PRO A 162 37.59 23.99 -21.43
C PRO A 162 36.68 24.84 -22.35
N LYS A 163 35.35 24.65 -22.33
CA LYS A 163 34.40 25.64 -22.87
C LYS A 163 33.16 25.83 -22.01
N GLU A 164 33.01 27.09 -21.63
CA GLU A 164 31.89 27.83 -21.03
C GLU A 164 30.58 27.61 -21.83
N ALA A 165 29.45 27.27 -21.19
CA ALA A 165 28.47 28.14 -20.53
C ALA A 165 27.54 28.89 -21.50
N GLU A 166 26.32 28.36 -21.67
CA GLU A 166 24.99 29.05 -21.72
C GLU A 166 23.95 27.92 -21.48
N GLY A 167 22.92 27.97 -20.63
CA GLY A 167 22.24 29.08 -19.98
C GLY A 167 20.75 29.06 -20.35
N SER A 168 19.92 28.36 -19.56
CA SER A 168 18.47 28.53 -19.30
C SER A 168 17.69 27.21 -19.35
N GLY A 169 16.80 26.87 -18.44
CA GLY A 169 16.33 27.54 -17.23
C GLY A 169 15.64 26.50 -16.34
N ALA A 170 15.96 26.57 -15.05
CA ALA A 170 15.41 25.75 -14.00
C ALA A 170 13.94 26.12 -13.71
N ALA A 171 13.12 25.10 -13.45
CA ALA A 171 11.94 25.22 -12.59
C ALA A 171 12.10 24.18 -11.49
N ASP A 172 12.72 24.67 -10.43
CA ASP A 172 13.09 24.02 -9.18
C ASP A 172 11.86 23.48 -8.44
N LYS A 173 11.85 22.18 -8.13
CA LYS A 173 11.03 21.63 -7.04
C LYS A 173 12.01 21.21 -5.95
N ALA A 174 12.09 22.08 -4.95
CA ALA A 174 12.92 21.95 -3.76
C ALA A 174 12.94 20.52 -3.20
N GLU A 175 14.07 19.84 -3.36
CA GLU A 175 14.44 18.70 -2.53
C GLU A 175 14.88 19.23 -1.16
N HIS A 176 14.28 18.72 -0.09
CA HIS A 176 14.74 19.00 1.26
C HIS A 176 16.14 18.36 1.45
N PRO A 177 17.15 19.13 1.90
CA PRO A 177 18.51 18.62 2.05
C PRO A 177 18.55 17.69 3.27
N GLY A 178 18.81 16.40 3.04
CA GLY A 178 19.03 15.44 4.13
C GLY A 178 18.23 14.13 4.04
N VAL A 179 17.33 13.96 3.08
CA VAL A 179 16.66 12.66 2.88
C VAL A 179 17.60 11.76 2.09
N GLY A 180 18.35 10.91 2.79
CA GLY A 180 19.16 9.86 2.16
C GLY A 180 18.29 8.94 1.29
N HIS A 181 18.89 8.30 0.28
CA HIS A 181 18.17 7.34 -0.55
C HIS A 181 18.25 5.94 0.05
N VAL A 182 17.16 5.18 -0.07
CA VAL A 182 17.11 3.80 0.39
C VAL A 182 17.24 2.84 -0.79
N LYS A 183 18.02 1.76 -0.62
CA LYS A 183 18.16 0.72 -1.64
C LYS A 183 16.83 -0.02 -1.82
N LYS A 184 16.54 -0.46 -3.05
CA LYS A 184 15.39 -1.34 -3.32
C LYS A 184 15.47 -2.60 -2.43
N GLY A 185 14.37 -2.95 -1.78
CA GLY A 185 14.31 -4.11 -0.89
C GLY A 185 14.78 -3.86 0.55
N ALA A 186 15.02 -2.60 0.95
CA ALA A 186 15.50 -2.32 2.30
C ALA A 186 14.46 -2.64 3.39
N THR A 187 13.18 -2.42 3.11
CA THR A 187 12.10 -2.72 4.07
C THR A 187 12.11 -4.20 4.43
N LEU A 188 12.16 -5.06 3.41
CA LEU A 188 12.23 -6.50 3.59
C LEU A 188 13.52 -6.94 4.28
N ARG A 189 14.67 -6.34 3.92
CA ARG A 189 15.97 -6.66 4.56
C ARG A 189 15.95 -6.39 6.06
N TYR A 190 15.53 -5.19 6.46
CA TYR A 190 15.43 -4.85 7.88
C TYR A 190 14.38 -5.68 8.59
N ARG A 191 13.27 -6.01 7.91
CA ARG A 191 12.25 -6.89 8.50
C ARG A 191 12.79 -8.30 8.79
N LEU A 192 13.48 -8.92 7.83
CA LEU A 192 14.06 -10.25 8.02
C LEU A 192 15.10 -10.27 9.13
N ALA A 193 15.82 -9.16 9.32
CA ALA A 193 16.78 -8.98 10.42
C ALA A 193 16.16 -8.57 11.76
N GLY A 194 14.86 -8.25 11.78
CA GLY A 194 14.14 -7.73 12.95
C GLY A 194 13.46 -8.80 13.79
N THR A 195 12.52 -8.37 14.63
CA THR A 195 11.68 -9.31 15.38
C THR A 195 10.59 -9.80 14.45
N ASN A 196 10.78 -10.98 13.84
CA ASN A 196 9.81 -11.63 12.92
C ASN A 196 8.43 -11.99 13.55
N LYS A 197 8.06 -11.34 14.65
CA LYS A 197 6.79 -11.43 15.36
C LYS A 197 5.86 -10.30 14.89
N ASP A 198 4.57 -10.61 14.76
CA ASP A 198 3.45 -9.68 14.53
C ASP A 198 3.71 -8.52 13.56
N ILE A 199 3.81 -8.84 12.27
CA ILE A 199 3.99 -7.83 11.21
C ILE A 199 2.84 -6.79 11.15
N THR A 200 1.67 -7.18 11.64
CA THR A 200 0.40 -6.43 11.56
C THR A 200 0.37 -5.12 12.35
N LYS A 201 1.36 -4.88 13.21
CA LYS A 201 1.39 -3.74 14.14
C LYS A 201 1.64 -2.39 13.47
N TRP A 202 2.15 -2.37 12.23
CA TRP A 202 2.65 -1.15 11.57
C TRP A 202 1.68 -0.54 10.56
N GLY A 203 0.47 -1.10 10.42
CA GLY A 203 -0.59 -0.57 9.58
C GLY A 203 -0.48 -0.93 8.09
N MET A 204 -1.48 -0.51 7.32
CA MET A 204 -1.67 -0.96 5.93
C MET A 204 -0.60 -0.46 4.95
N GLU A 205 -0.14 0.79 5.06
CA GLU A 205 0.87 1.34 4.14
C GLU A 205 2.20 0.57 4.21
N PHE A 206 2.58 0.16 5.43
CA PHE A 206 3.71 -0.73 5.63
C PHE A 206 3.47 -2.10 4.98
N MET A 207 2.29 -2.67 5.21
CA MET A 207 1.88 -3.96 4.65
C MET A 207 1.94 -3.96 3.12
N LYS A 208 1.49 -2.88 2.49
CA LYS A 208 1.49 -2.72 1.04
C LYS A 208 2.90 -2.67 0.47
N THR A 209 3.77 -1.86 1.08
CA THR A 209 5.16 -1.71 0.64
C THR A 209 5.91 -3.03 0.78
N ILE A 210 5.78 -3.70 1.92
CA ILE A 210 6.47 -4.96 2.15
C ILE A 210 5.91 -6.10 1.30
N SER A 211 4.60 -6.14 1.02
CA SER A 211 4.02 -7.14 0.12
C SER A 211 4.65 -7.07 -1.26
N GLY A 212 4.79 -5.87 -1.83
CA GLY A 212 5.45 -5.69 -3.13
C GLY A 212 6.94 -6.06 -3.12
N GLU A 213 7.67 -5.75 -2.03
CA GLU A 213 9.07 -6.18 -1.88
C GLU A 213 9.21 -7.69 -1.73
N ILE A 214 8.30 -8.35 -0.98
CA ILE A 214 8.25 -9.80 -0.80
C ILE A 214 8.02 -10.49 -2.14
N SER A 215 7.04 -10.05 -2.93
CA SER A 215 6.77 -10.62 -4.25
C SER A 215 7.98 -10.53 -5.18
N ALA A 216 8.64 -9.37 -5.24
CA ALA A 216 9.81 -9.17 -6.08
C ALA A 216 11.00 -10.04 -5.65
N GLU A 217 11.24 -10.14 -4.33
CA GLU A 217 12.29 -10.99 -3.78
C GLU A 217 11.97 -12.48 -3.97
N TYR A 218 10.71 -12.90 -3.80
CA TYR A 218 10.26 -14.27 -4.01
C TYR A 218 10.56 -14.73 -5.43
N GLN A 219 10.16 -13.96 -6.43
CA GLN A 219 10.44 -14.27 -7.83
C GLN A 219 11.94 -14.37 -8.12
N SER A 220 12.75 -13.46 -7.55
CA SER A 220 14.21 -13.52 -7.69
C SER A 220 14.80 -14.76 -7.03
N ARG A 221 14.33 -15.15 -5.84
CA ARG A 221 14.84 -16.33 -5.13
C ARG A 221 14.44 -17.63 -5.82
N ILE A 222 13.25 -17.71 -6.39
CA ILE A 222 12.81 -18.86 -7.20
C ILE A 222 13.69 -19.01 -8.45
N ALA A 223 13.97 -17.91 -9.15
CA ALA A 223 14.86 -17.93 -10.32
C ALA A 223 16.29 -18.40 -9.97
N ASP A 224 16.78 -18.02 -8.78
CA ASP A 224 18.10 -18.41 -8.28
C ASP A 224 18.10 -19.79 -7.57
N GLY A 225 16.94 -20.42 -7.37
CA GLY A 225 16.81 -21.68 -6.61
C GLY A 225 17.15 -21.57 -5.12
N LYS A 226 16.94 -20.39 -4.51
CA LYS A 226 17.18 -20.11 -3.08
C LYS A 226 15.96 -20.45 -2.22
N ASP A 227 16.18 -20.56 -0.91
CA ASP A 227 15.09 -20.79 0.05
C ASP A 227 14.14 -19.58 0.15
N VAL A 228 12.85 -19.88 0.09
CA VAL A 228 11.73 -18.93 0.17
C VAL A 228 10.89 -19.11 1.43
N THR A 229 11.29 -20.01 2.34
CA THR A 229 10.48 -20.39 3.51
C THR A 229 10.18 -19.19 4.40
N GLU A 230 11.17 -18.32 4.64
CA GLU A 230 11.00 -17.08 5.41
C GLU A 230 10.04 -16.08 4.76
N LEU A 231 9.97 -16.04 3.43
CA LEU A 231 9.04 -15.17 2.72
C LEU A 231 7.61 -15.71 2.85
N ILE A 232 7.44 -17.03 2.74
CA ILE A 232 6.14 -17.68 2.89
C ILE A 232 5.59 -17.49 4.31
N THR A 233 6.42 -17.54 5.35
CA THR A 233 5.96 -17.28 6.73
C THR A 233 5.50 -15.84 6.92
N LEU A 234 6.13 -14.87 6.26
CA LEU A 234 5.65 -13.48 6.25
C LEU A 234 4.32 -13.34 5.50
N VAL A 235 4.18 -13.98 4.33
CA VAL A 235 2.93 -14.01 3.56
C VAL A 235 1.79 -14.59 4.40
N ASP A 236 2.04 -15.68 5.12
CA ASP A 236 1.05 -16.33 5.99
C ASP A 236 0.59 -15.43 7.17
N GLN A 237 1.38 -14.41 7.55
CA GLN A 237 0.96 -13.39 8.52
C GLN A 237 0.23 -12.20 7.87
N ILE A 238 0.64 -11.79 6.67
CA ILE A 238 0.10 -10.61 5.97
C ILE A 238 -1.28 -10.88 5.38
N VAL A 239 -1.47 -12.05 4.75
CA VAL A 239 -2.71 -12.35 4.00
C VAL A 239 -3.95 -12.30 4.91
N PRO A 240 -3.99 -12.94 6.10
CA PRO A 240 -5.15 -12.84 6.99
C PRO A 240 -5.41 -11.40 7.47
N TYR A 241 -4.36 -10.61 7.66
CA TYR A 241 -4.50 -9.20 8.05
C TYR A 241 -5.16 -8.39 6.94
N ASN A 242 -4.71 -8.51 5.71
CA ASN A 242 -5.29 -7.80 4.56
C ASN A 242 -6.76 -8.19 4.34
N MET A 243 -7.09 -9.48 4.49
CA MET A 243 -8.48 -9.96 4.36
C MET A 243 -9.40 -9.38 5.44
N SER A 244 -8.92 -9.19 6.67
CA SER A 244 -9.71 -8.59 7.76
C SER A 244 -9.80 -7.06 7.71
N HIS A 245 -8.91 -6.39 6.96
CA HIS A 245 -8.84 -4.92 6.86
C HIS A 245 -9.37 -4.37 5.52
N SER A 246 -10.23 -5.13 4.83
CA SER A 246 -10.82 -4.72 3.55
C SER A 246 -9.81 -4.49 2.42
N ALA A 247 -8.64 -5.13 2.49
CA ALA A 247 -7.60 -5.12 1.47
C ALA A 247 -7.54 -6.48 0.75
N GLU A 248 -8.70 -7.05 0.40
CA GLU A 248 -8.79 -8.42 -0.11
C GLU A 248 -8.11 -8.57 -1.48
N THR A 249 -8.13 -7.53 -2.32
CA THR A 249 -7.45 -7.55 -3.62
C THR A 249 -5.92 -7.60 -3.46
N GLU A 250 -5.37 -6.85 -2.51
CA GLU A 250 -3.92 -6.88 -2.23
C GLU A 250 -3.49 -8.24 -1.65
N ALA A 251 -4.36 -8.90 -0.86
CA ALA A 251 -4.13 -10.26 -0.40
C ALA A 251 -4.10 -11.29 -1.55
N VAL A 252 -5.02 -11.15 -2.52
CA VAL A 252 -5.07 -12.00 -3.71
C VAL A 252 -3.83 -11.80 -4.58
N ASP A 253 -3.42 -10.55 -4.82
CA ASP A 253 -2.24 -10.24 -5.62
C ASP A 253 -0.97 -10.84 -5.00
N LEU A 254 -0.77 -10.66 -3.69
CA LEU A 254 0.38 -11.24 -2.98
C LEU A 254 0.40 -12.77 -3.08
N LEU A 255 -0.75 -13.43 -2.93
CA LEU A 255 -0.83 -14.89 -3.07
C LEU A 255 -0.63 -15.37 -4.51
N ALA A 256 -1.08 -14.60 -5.50
CA ALA A 256 -0.87 -14.93 -6.91
C ALA A 256 0.61 -14.82 -7.29
N GLU A 257 1.30 -13.78 -6.81
CA GLU A 257 2.73 -13.55 -7.10
C GLU A 257 3.68 -14.47 -6.35
N THR A 258 3.22 -15.11 -5.27
CA THR A 258 3.99 -16.05 -4.43
C THR A 258 3.58 -17.51 -4.59
N ASP A 259 2.83 -17.83 -5.66
CA ASP A 259 2.31 -19.17 -5.97
C ASP A 259 1.49 -19.82 -4.83
N GLY A 260 0.89 -19.00 -3.96
CA GLY A 260 0.16 -19.40 -2.75
C GLY A 260 -1.37 -19.40 -2.88
N ILE A 261 -1.91 -19.16 -4.08
CA ILE A 261 -3.34 -18.89 -4.32
C ILE A 261 -4.29 -20.01 -3.85
N GLU A 262 -3.82 -21.24 -3.74
CA GLU A 262 -4.61 -22.38 -3.27
C GLU A 262 -5.02 -22.30 -1.79
N LYS A 263 -4.34 -21.45 -1.00
CA LYS A 263 -4.69 -21.22 0.42
C LYS A 263 -5.93 -20.33 0.58
N LEU A 264 -6.27 -19.56 -0.45
CA LEU A 264 -7.29 -18.52 -0.40
C LEU A 264 -8.68 -19.00 0.06
N PRO A 265 -9.23 -20.16 -0.38
CA PRO A 265 -10.56 -20.59 0.04
C PRO A 265 -10.74 -20.69 1.56
N LYS A 266 -9.70 -21.12 2.27
CA LYS A 266 -9.72 -21.26 3.74
C LYS A 266 -9.71 -19.94 4.49
N LEU A 267 -9.34 -18.84 3.83
CA LEU A 267 -9.18 -17.51 4.42
C LEU A 267 -10.35 -16.57 4.09
N VAL A 268 -11.19 -16.96 3.14
CA VAL A 268 -12.32 -16.16 2.68
C VAL A 268 -13.54 -16.40 3.57
N ASP A 269 -14.17 -15.32 4.01
CA ASP A 269 -15.45 -15.36 4.71
C ASP A 269 -16.63 -15.04 3.76
N SER A 270 -17.87 -15.15 4.27
CA SER A 270 -19.06 -14.91 3.45
C SER A 270 -19.24 -13.46 2.99
N VAL A 271 -18.59 -12.51 3.67
CA VAL A 271 -18.70 -11.07 3.39
C VAL A 271 -17.67 -10.63 2.34
N THR A 272 -16.48 -11.22 2.35
CA THR A 272 -15.38 -10.95 1.44
C THR A 272 -15.48 -11.76 0.15
N ALA A 273 -16.07 -12.97 0.20
CA ALA A 273 -16.16 -13.88 -0.94
C ALA A 273 -16.69 -13.23 -2.23
N PRO A 274 -17.78 -12.44 -2.26
CA PRO A 274 -18.27 -11.85 -3.50
C PRO A 274 -17.23 -10.94 -4.18
N ARG A 275 -16.51 -10.14 -3.39
CA ARG A 275 -15.48 -9.21 -3.87
C ARG A 275 -14.26 -9.97 -4.38
N VAL A 276 -13.79 -10.95 -3.61
CA VAL A 276 -12.66 -11.83 -3.96
C VAL A 276 -12.96 -12.60 -5.25
N CYS A 277 -14.12 -13.26 -5.34
CA CYS A 277 -14.51 -14.02 -6.53
C CYS A 277 -14.63 -13.14 -7.77
N GLN A 278 -15.21 -11.94 -7.65
CA GLN A 278 -15.29 -11.00 -8.77
C GLN A 278 -13.89 -10.60 -9.26
N TYR A 279 -12.97 -10.35 -8.33
CA TYR A 279 -11.59 -10.01 -8.65
C TYR A 279 -10.85 -11.17 -9.32
N LEU A 280 -10.92 -12.39 -8.77
CA LEU A 280 -10.30 -13.60 -9.35
C LEU A 280 -10.81 -13.90 -10.77
N VAL A 281 -12.11 -13.72 -11.01
CA VAL A 281 -12.69 -13.89 -12.35
C VAL A 281 -12.15 -12.85 -13.31
N GLY A 282 -11.96 -11.61 -12.85
CA GLY A 282 -11.31 -10.56 -13.61
C GLY A 282 -9.86 -10.92 -13.95
N LEU A 283 -9.07 -11.34 -12.96
CA LEU A 283 -7.69 -11.80 -13.17
C LEU A 283 -7.62 -12.96 -14.18
N ALA A 284 -8.54 -13.91 -14.11
CA ALA A 284 -8.61 -15.02 -15.05
C ALA A 284 -8.86 -14.59 -16.51
N HIS A 285 -9.45 -13.41 -16.75
CA HIS A 285 -9.59 -12.84 -18.09
C HIS A 285 -8.29 -12.26 -18.64
N PHE A 286 -7.43 -11.76 -17.75
CA PHE A 286 -6.13 -11.16 -18.07
C PHE A 286 -4.94 -12.11 -17.92
N ALA A 287 -5.17 -13.34 -17.45
CA ALA A 287 -4.14 -14.35 -17.26
C ALA A 287 -3.32 -14.56 -18.55
N ALA A 288 -1.99 -14.60 -18.40
CA ALA A 288 -1.07 -14.66 -19.52
C ALA A 288 -1.07 -16.04 -20.18
N ASN A 289 -1.35 -17.09 -19.40
CA ASN A 289 -1.35 -18.46 -19.88
C ASN A 289 -2.61 -19.24 -19.44
N THR A 290 -2.83 -20.40 -20.07
CA THR A 290 -4.02 -21.23 -19.82
C THR A 290 -4.00 -21.90 -18.44
N GLU A 291 -2.82 -22.21 -17.91
CA GLU A 291 -2.69 -22.87 -16.60
C GLU A 291 -3.01 -21.90 -15.45
N GLU A 292 -2.48 -20.69 -15.48
CA GLU A 292 -2.78 -19.59 -14.55
C GLU A 292 -4.29 -19.31 -14.55
N ARG A 293 -4.89 -19.17 -15.73
CA ARG A 293 -6.36 -19.03 -15.86
C ARG A 293 -7.09 -20.19 -15.20
N ARG A 294 -6.62 -21.43 -15.41
CA ARG A 294 -7.24 -22.64 -14.84
C ARG A 294 -7.13 -22.65 -13.32
N VAL A 295 -5.99 -22.28 -12.75
CA VAL A 295 -5.75 -22.22 -11.30
C VAL A 295 -6.65 -21.16 -10.66
N LEU A 296 -6.72 -19.95 -11.22
CA LEU A 296 -7.58 -18.88 -10.70
C LEU A 296 -9.07 -19.28 -10.70
N LEU A 297 -9.55 -19.86 -11.80
CA LEU A 297 -10.92 -20.35 -11.89
C LEU A 297 -11.17 -21.55 -10.95
N ASN A 298 -10.17 -22.41 -10.75
CA ASN A 298 -10.27 -23.52 -9.81
C ASN A 298 -10.50 -23.04 -8.37
N VAL A 299 -9.70 -22.07 -7.92
CA VAL A 299 -9.83 -21.46 -6.58
C VAL A 299 -11.18 -20.74 -6.46
N THR A 300 -11.60 -19.99 -7.48
CA THR A 300 -12.91 -19.34 -7.50
C THR A 300 -14.06 -20.35 -7.37
N TYR A 301 -13.97 -21.50 -8.05
CA TYR A 301 -14.95 -22.57 -7.94
C TYR A 301 -15.02 -23.16 -6.53
N GLN A 302 -13.87 -23.36 -5.87
CA GLN A 302 -13.82 -23.86 -4.50
C GLN A 302 -14.50 -22.89 -3.53
N ILE A 303 -14.20 -21.60 -3.62
CA ILE A 303 -14.83 -20.56 -2.79
C ILE A 303 -16.36 -20.58 -2.97
N PHE A 304 -16.87 -20.60 -4.21
CA PHE A 304 -18.32 -20.64 -4.43
C PHE A 304 -18.97 -21.93 -3.91
N THR A 305 -18.26 -23.05 -3.96
CA THR A 305 -18.76 -24.33 -3.44
C THR A 305 -18.84 -24.32 -1.92
N GLU A 306 -17.82 -23.77 -1.24
CA GLU A 306 -17.81 -23.59 0.22
C GLU A 306 -18.91 -22.61 0.69
N MET A 307 -19.14 -21.55 -0.08
CA MET A 307 -20.22 -20.59 0.09
C MET A 307 -21.62 -21.15 -0.18
N LYS A 308 -21.72 -22.38 -0.73
CA LYS A 308 -22.95 -23.01 -1.23
C LYS A 308 -23.67 -22.21 -2.33
N ASP A 309 -22.95 -21.34 -3.04
CA ASP A 309 -23.46 -20.62 -4.20
C ASP A 309 -23.29 -21.47 -5.46
N LEU A 310 -24.17 -22.48 -5.58
CA LEU A 310 -24.13 -23.47 -6.66
C LEU A 310 -24.34 -22.87 -8.06
N PRO A 311 -25.22 -21.87 -8.28
CA PRO A 311 -25.36 -21.24 -9.59
C PRO A 311 -24.05 -20.59 -10.08
N ASN A 312 -23.37 -19.83 -9.23
CA ASN A 312 -22.10 -19.21 -9.61
C ASN A 312 -20.98 -20.24 -9.75
N ALA A 313 -20.92 -21.24 -8.87
CA ALA A 313 -19.99 -22.37 -9.01
C ALA A 313 -20.15 -23.08 -10.38
N LEU A 314 -21.40 -23.32 -10.83
CA LEU A 314 -21.67 -23.91 -12.14
C LEU A 314 -21.14 -23.05 -13.28
N ILE A 315 -21.36 -21.73 -13.22
CA ILE A 315 -20.86 -20.80 -14.25
C ILE A 315 -19.33 -20.91 -14.36
N ILE A 316 -18.62 -20.95 -13.23
CA ILE A 316 -17.17 -21.11 -13.22
C ILE A 316 -16.74 -22.48 -13.76
N ALA A 317 -17.41 -23.56 -13.35
CA ALA A 317 -17.12 -24.91 -13.83
C ALA A 317 -17.27 -25.04 -15.36
N MET A 318 -18.29 -24.39 -15.93
CA MET A 318 -18.47 -24.31 -17.39
C MET A 318 -17.36 -23.49 -18.05
N ARG A 319 -16.95 -22.36 -17.47
CA ARG A 319 -15.82 -21.56 -17.98
C ARG A 319 -14.50 -22.32 -17.98
N MET A 320 -14.30 -23.22 -17.02
CA MET A 320 -13.15 -24.13 -16.97
C MET A 320 -13.24 -25.29 -17.98
N ASN A 321 -14.36 -25.45 -18.68
CA ASN A 321 -14.68 -26.60 -19.54
C ASN A 321 -14.51 -27.96 -18.82
N ASN A 322 -14.75 -28.01 -17.50
CA ASN A 322 -14.63 -29.23 -16.71
C ASN A 322 -16.00 -29.86 -16.47
N PHE A 323 -16.40 -30.75 -17.37
CA PHE A 323 -17.68 -31.45 -17.31
C PHE A 323 -17.85 -32.33 -16.06
N GLY A 324 -16.75 -32.78 -15.44
CA GLY A 324 -16.79 -33.52 -14.19
C GLY A 324 -17.35 -32.66 -13.05
N ARG A 325 -16.81 -31.45 -12.89
CA ARG A 325 -17.29 -30.48 -11.88
C ARG A 325 -18.69 -29.98 -12.16
N VAL A 326 -19.02 -29.69 -13.43
CA VAL A 326 -20.38 -29.31 -13.84
C VAL A 326 -21.41 -30.35 -13.36
N ARG A 327 -21.11 -31.63 -13.58
CA ARG A 327 -21.97 -32.73 -13.14
C ARG A 327 -22.08 -32.81 -11.62
N GLU A 328 -20.97 -32.64 -10.91
CA GLU A 328 -20.92 -32.64 -9.45
C GLU A 328 -21.77 -31.51 -8.86
N THR A 329 -21.58 -30.27 -9.33
CA THR A 329 -22.37 -29.11 -8.87
C THR A 329 -23.86 -29.28 -9.17
N MET A 330 -24.22 -29.82 -10.35
CA MET A 330 -25.62 -30.10 -10.68
C MET A 330 -26.24 -31.17 -9.79
N LYS A 331 -25.52 -32.26 -9.50
CA LYS A 331 -25.99 -33.29 -8.57
C LYS A 331 -26.22 -32.71 -7.19
N ALA A 332 -25.25 -31.95 -6.67
CA ALA A 332 -25.37 -31.26 -5.40
C ALA A 332 -26.63 -30.37 -5.34
N ALA A 333 -26.97 -29.68 -6.43
CA ALA A 333 -28.18 -28.86 -6.50
C ALA A 333 -29.48 -29.68 -6.54
N ILE A 334 -29.48 -30.86 -7.16
CA ILE A 334 -30.65 -31.76 -7.23
C ILE A 334 -30.91 -32.42 -5.87
N ASP A 335 -29.85 -32.74 -5.14
CA ASP A 335 -29.93 -33.40 -3.84
C ASP A 335 -30.46 -32.47 -2.72
N ILE A 336 -30.40 -31.15 -2.93
CA ILE A 336 -31.04 -30.16 -2.04
C ILE A 336 -32.56 -30.22 -2.26
N LYS A 337 -33.22 -31.11 -1.49
CA LYS A 337 -34.67 -31.34 -1.55
C LYS A 337 -35.51 -30.10 -1.24
N GLU A 338 -34.98 -29.18 -0.44
CA GLU A 338 -35.70 -28.01 0.08
C GLU A 338 -35.86 -26.90 -0.97
N ASP A 339 -34.97 -26.82 -1.97
CA ASP A 339 -34.99 -25.74 -2.95
C ASP A 339 -34.79 -26.20 -4.41
N ARG A 340 -35.84 -26.78 -4.98
CA ARG A 340 -35.89 -27.13 -6.42
C ARG A 340 -35.87 -25.90 -7.35
N SER A 341 -35.89 -24.67 -6.84
CA SER A 341 -35.79 -23.47 -7.69
C SER A 341 -34.36 -23.27 -8.21
N ILE A 342 -33.36 -23.52 -7.35
CA ILE A 342 -31.93 -23.44 -7.69
C ILE A 342 -31.57 -24.44 -8.79
N ALA A 343 -32.00 -25.70 -8.64
CA ALA A 343 -31.79 -26.72 -9.66
C ALA A 343 -32.42 -26.35 -11.01
N ARG A 344 -33.63 -25.77 -11.00
CA ARG A 344 -34.28 -25.27 -12.23
C ARG A 344 -33.47 -24.14 -12.85
N GLN A 345 -33.04 -23.15 -12.06
CA GLN A 345 -32.21 -22.04 -12.54
C GLN A 345 -30.90 -22.53 -13.16
N MET A 346 -30.24 -23.50 -12.53
CA MET A 346 -29.01 -24.11 -13.03
C MET A 346 -29.21 -24.84 -14.37
N CYS A 347 -30.32 -25.58 -14.53
CA CYS A 347 -30.67 -26.18 -15.80
C CYS A 347 -30.86 -25.13 -16.91
N TYR A 348 -31.51 -24.00 -16.62
CA TYR A 348 -31.65 -22.90 -17.58
C TYR A 348 -30.29 -22.28 -17.94
N ILE A 349 -29.41 -22.06 -16.97
CA ILE A 349 -28.05 -21.54 -17.19
C ILE A 349 -27.28 -22.47 -18.12
N TYR A 350 -27.32 -23.78 -17.86
CA TYR A 350 -26.62 -24.79 -18.66
C TYR A 350 -27.18 -24.95 -20.06
N ALA A 351 -28.51 -24.91 -20.23
CA ALA A 351 -29.13 -24.97 -21.54
C ALA A 351 -28.74 -23.75 -22.40
N ARG A 352 -28.70 -22.56 -21.80
CA ARG A 352 -28.32 -21.32 -22.48
C ARG A 352 -26.84 -21.29 -22.88
N SER A 353 -25.94 -21.84 -22.06
CA SER A 353 -24.52 -21.91 -22.39
C SER A 353 -24.24 -22.94 -23.49
N SER A 354 -24.92 -24.09 -23.46
CA SER A 354 -24.81 -25.15 -24.47
C SER A 354 -25.30 -24.70 -25.85
N GLY A 355 -26.38 -23.92 -25.91
CA GLY A 355 -26.91 -23.38 -27.18
C GLY A 355 -26.03 -22.30 -27.84
N ARG A 356 -25.10 -21.68 -27.10
CA ARG A 356 -24.09 -20.76 -27.68
C ARG A 356 -22.90 -21.49 -28.30
N ALA A 357 -22.60 -22.71 -27.85
CA ALA A 357 -21.49 -23.51 -28.36
C ALA A 357 -21.80 -24.22 -29.70
N SER A 358 -23.08 -24.35 -30.08
CA SER A 358 -23.52 -25.03 -31.30
C SER A 358 -23.76 -24.10 -32.50
N GLY A 359 -23.39 -22.82 -32.41
CA GLY A 359 -23.65 -21.79 -33.43
C GLY A 359 -22.43 -21.01 -33.89
N GLY A 360 -21.21 -21.51 -33.62
CA GLY A 360 -19.93 -20.93 -34.03
C GLY A 360 -19.23 -21.78 -35.06
#